data_AF-Q39637-F1
#
_entry.id   AF-Q39637-F1
#
_cell.length_a   1.000
_cell.length_b   1.000
_cell.length_c   1.000
_cell.angle_alpha   90.00
_cell.angle_beta   90.00
_cell.angle_gamma   90.00
#
_symmetry.space_group_name_H-M   'P 1'
#
loop_
_entity.id
_entity.type
_entity.pdbx_description
1 polymer ?
#
loop_
_entity_poly.entity_id
_entity_poly.type
_entity_poly.pdbx_seq_one_letter_code
_entity_poly.pdbx_strand_id
1 'polypeptide(L)'
;LQDLTQAVSQRPVALDEFAAYFDQYVKTQERRDALDQDHATLLAMYDMLQEYGGKIPPTDQVALDDMKEVVTGFTRAIADAGMFVDEKKPYMIQTLEKNSAEMFVELAEVIADLRSGKFDNAAARTDTMMRLVAESSARYEVVAEKAKRYKYYEELFNMQPSNFADVDQALKELTVHRNKWSQLDDFETSRERWMDAACRELNPEDVENKVDECFKANYKMLKSRKEDSVVVRLKKELDQFREVMPLLAEVSNTALEERHWMQIFGILKRPFDPDQPFCVRDLIDYGLVEHLDKVQGVGAVATKERSMLKTLEKMEAEWDGLEFRVLPYKDTGTFILGGTDEIQTILDDQIVKIQAMNASPFVKPFMERASTWETGLQTLQDMLDNWLQCQATWLYLEPIFSSDDIVKQMPEEGDK
;
A
#
# COMPACT_ATOMS: atom_id res chain seq x y z
N LEU A 1 12.84 48.64 -8.98
CA LEU A 1 11.97 49.83 -8.79
C LEU A 1 10.85 49.87 -9.82
N GLN A 2 11.14 49.87 -11.13
CA GLN A 2 10.10 49.87 -12.18
C GLN A 2 9.04 48.76 -12.05
N ASP A 3 9.47 47.51 -11.80
CA ASP A 3 8.54 46.38 -11.57
C ASP A 3 7.69 46.57 -10.30
N LEU A 4 8.26 47.16 -9.25
CA LEU A 4 7.54 47.46 -8.00
C LEU A 4 6.55 48.61 -8.19
N THR A 5 6.89 49.61 -9.01
CA THR A 5 5.99 50.70 -9.42
C THR A 5 4.80 50.15 -10.21
N GLN A 6 5.04 49.21 -11.13
CA GLN A 6 3.98 48.58 -11.91
C GLN A 6 3.05 47.73 -11.02
N ALA A 7 3.60 47.00 -10.05
CA ALA A 7 2.84 46.23 -9.08
C ALA A 7 1.82 47.08 -8.29
N VAL A 8 2.24 48.24 -7.76
CA VAL A 8 1.36 49.11 -6.95
C VAL A 8 0.43 50.01 -7.77
N SER A 9 0.52 49.96 -9.11
CA SER A 9 -0.31 50.75 -10.03
C SER A 9 -1.71 50.15 -10.27
N GLN A 10 -1.92 48.89 -9.90
CA GLN A 10 -3.23 48.23 -10.04
C GLN A 10 -4.29 48.85 -9.13
N ARG A 11 -5.57 48.77 -9.53
CA ARG A 11 -6.71 49.32 -8.80
C ARG A 11 -7.84 48.28 -8.69
N PRO A 12 -7.64 47.21 -7.90
CA PRO A 12 -8.61 46.13 -7.79
C PRO A 12 -9.89 46.57 -7.06
N VAL A 13 -11.01 45.94 -7.44
CA VAL A 13 -12.35 46.25 -6.91
C VAL A 13 -12.93 45.07 -6.13
N ALA A 14 -12.55 43.83 -6.48
CA ALA A 14 -12.96 42.65 -5.73
C ALA A 14 -12.13 42.51 -4.44
N LEU A 15 -12.75 41.94 -3.40
CA LEU A 15 -12.10 41.71 -2.09
C LEU A 15 -10.83 40.87 -2.22
N ASP A 16 -10.88 39.78 -2.98
CA ASP A 16 -9.76 38.85 -3.14
C ASP A 16 -8.57 39.50 -3.86
N GLU A 17 -8.85 40.25 -4.92
CA GLU A 17 -7.85 41.00 -5.69
C GLU A 17 -7.27 42.15 -4.86
N PHE A 18 -8.11 42.82 -4.05
CA PHE A 18 -7.66 43.87 -3.14
C PHE A 18 -6.78 43.31 -2.02
N ALA A 19 -7.10 42.14 -1.46
CA ALA A 19 -6.26 41.50 -0.46
C ALA A 19 -4.88 41.14 -1.04
N ALA A 20 -4.83 40.55 -2.23
CA ALA A 20 -3.56 40.27 -2.91
C ALA A 20 -2.75 41.55 -3.18
N TYR A 21 -3.41 42.60 -3.65
CA TYR A 21 -2.80 43.91 -3.86
C TYR A 21 -2.29 44.54 -2.56
N PHE A 22 -3.06 44.45 -1.48
CA PHE A 22 -2.70 45.00 -0.18
C PHE A 22 -1.47 44.28 0.41
N ASP A 23 -1.42 42.94 0.32
CA ASP A 23 -0.24 42.15 0.70
C ASP A 23 1.01 42.57 -0.11
N GLN A 24 0.85 42.77 -1.42
CA GLN A 24 1.93 43.25 -2.28
C GLN A 24 2.36 44.68 -1.93
N TYR A 25 1.41 45.56 -1.59
CA TYR A 25 1.67 46.92 -1.15
C TYR A 25 2.44 46.94 0.18
N VAL A 26 2.03 46.15 1.18
CA VAL A 26 2.74 46.02 2.46
C VAL A 26 4.18 45.54 2.25
N LYS A 27 4.38 44.48 1.45
CA LYS A 27 5.73 43.99 1.11
C LYS A 27 6.57 45.03 0.37
N THR A 28 5.95 45.85 -0.46
CA THR A 28 6.64 46.93 -1.20
C THR A 28 7.00 48.09 -0.27
N GLN A 29 6.14 48.41 0.70
CA GLN A 29 6.41 49.35 1.79
C GLN A 29 7.57 48.89 2.68
N GLU A 30 7.61 47.63 3.10
CA GLU A 30 8.71 47.11 3.92
C GLU A 30 10.07 47.17 3.20
N ARG A 31 10.08 46.96 1.88
CA ARG A 31 11.28 47.09 1.05
C ARG A 31 11.67 48.54 0.78
N ARG A 32 10.74 49.49 0.92
CA ARG A 32 10.97 50.91 0.65
C ARG A 32 12.06 51.45 1.57
N ASP A 33 12.01 51.17 2.87
CA ASP A 33 12.96 51.74 3.82
C ASP A 33 14.42 51.34 3.50
N ALA A 34 14.64 50.09 3.11
CA ALA A 34 15.95 49.62 2.66
C ALA A 34 16.38 50.29 1.34
N LEU A 35 15.46 50.43 0.39
CA LEU A 35 15.74 51.09 -0.89
C LEU A 35 16.01 52.58 -0.74
N ASP A 36 15.30 53.26 0.17
CA ASP A 36 15.50 54.68 0.51
C ASP A 36 16.87 54.87 1.19
N GLN A 37 17.29 53.93 2.05
CA GLN A 37 18.61 53.95 2.68
C GLN A 37 19.75 53.72 1.68
N ASP A 38 19.60 52.75 0.77
CA ASP A 38 20.57 52.50 -0.30
C ASP A 38 20.68 53.71 -1.24
N HIS A 39 19.55 54.30 -1.62
CA HIS A 39 19.50 55.52 -2.43
C HIS A 39 20.19 56.70 -1.73
N ALA A 40 19.93 56.93 -0.45
CA ALA A 40 20.58 57.98 0.33
C ALA A 40 22.10 57.78 0.44
N THR A 41 22.55 56.53 0.61
CA THR A 41 23.97 56.18 0.65
C THR A 41 24.65 56.48 -0.68
N LEU A 42 24.02 56.11 -1.81
CA LEU A 42 24.52 56.41 -3.15
C LEU A 42 24.64 57.92 -3.39
N LEU A 43 23.62 58.70 -3.04
CA LEU A 43 23.67 60.17 -3.16
C LEU A 43 24.83 60.76 -2.35
N ALA A 44 25.01 60.33 -1.10
CA ALA A 44 26.12 60.79 -0.26
C ALA A 44 27.51 60.45 -0.84
N MET A 45 27.65 59.30 -1.51
CA MET A 45 28.90 58.92 -2.20
C MET A 45 29.19 59.83 -3.40
N TYR A 46 28.16 60.15 -4.21
CA TYR A 46 28.31 61.07 -5.35
C TYR A 46 28.59 62.51 -4.89
N ASP A 47 27.93 62.97 -3.82
CA ASP A 47 28.18 64.29 -3.23
C ASP A 47 29.61 64.40 -2.69
N MET A 48 30.08 63.39 -1.96
CA MET A 48 31.46 63.31 -1.47
C MET A 48 32.47 63.33 -2.64
N LEU A 49 32.21 62.58 -3.71
CA LEU A 49 33.08 62.56 -4.89
C LEU A 49 33.21 63.95 -5.52
N GLN A 50 32.11 64.72 -5.60
CA GLN A 50 32.12 66.08 -6.10
C GLN A 50 32.84 67.05 -5.14
N GLU A 51 32.62 66.94 -3.83
CA GLU A 51 33.25 67.79 -2.80
C GLU A 51 34.79 67.68 -2.82
N TYR A 52 35.32 66.49 -3.02
CA TYR A 52 36.77 66.25 -3.12
C TYR A 52 37.34 66.49 -4.54
N GLY A 53 36.57 67.11 -5.44
CA GLY A 53 37.01 67.54 -6.78
C GLY A 53 37.04 66.42 -7.84
N GLY A 54 36.41 65.28 -7.56
CA GLY A 54 36.23 64.19 -8.51
C GLY A 54 35.25 64.58 -9.63
N LYS A 55 35.59 64.24 -10.88
CA LYS A 55 34.69 64.42 -12.02
C LYS A 55 33.86 63.17 -12.24
N ILE A 56 32.54 63.32 -12.20
CA ILE A 56 31.62 62.23 -12.57
C ILE A 56 31.63 62.09 -14.10
N PRO A 57 31.86 60.88 -14.65
CA PRO A 57 31.73 60.63 -16.08
C PRO A 57 30.33 61.00 -16.59
N PRO A 58 30.18 61.56 -17.80
CA PRO A 58 28.86 61.89 -18.36
C PRO A 58 27.89 60.70 -18.41
N THR A 59 28.39 59.48 -18.61
CA THR A 59 27.61 58.24 -18.57
C THR A 59 26.99 57.98 -17.20
N ASP A 60 27.74 58.24 -16.14
CA ASP A 60 27.34 57.97 -14.76
C ASP A 60 26.40 59.07 -14.26
N GLN A 61 26.57 60.30 -14.77
CA GLN A 61 25.65 61.40 -14.52
C GLN A 61 24.27 61.12 -15.12
N VAL A 62 24.21 60.62 -16.37
CA VAL A 62 22.93 60.21 -17.00
C VAL A 62 22.27 59.09 -16.19
N ALA A 63 23.03 58.06 -15.79
CA ALA A 63 22.50 56.96 -14.98
C ALA A 63 21.99 57.41 -13.59
N LEU A 64 22.67 58.39 -12.97
CA LEU A 64 22.25 58.99 -11.70
C LEU A 64 20.94 59.77 -11.85
N ASP A 65 20.79 60.52 -12.94
CA ASP A 65 19.59 61.31 -13.22
C ASP A 65 18.39 60.39 -13.57
N ASP A 66 18.61 59.35 -14.38
CA ASP A 66 17.61 58.31 -14.66
C ASP A 66 17.16 57.58 -13.37
N MET A 67 18.10 57.24 -12.48
CA MET A 67 17.80 56.63 -11.18
C MET A 67 16.93 57.56 -10.32
N LYS A 68 17.28 58.86 -10.24
CA LYS A 68 16.49 59.85 -9.49
C LYS A 68 15.07 59.98 -10.03
N GLU A 69 14.89 59.95 -11.35
CA GLU A 69 13.57 59.95 -11.98
C GLU A 69 12.77 58.70 -11.59
N VAL A 70 13.39 57.52 -11.65
CA VAL A 70 12.74 56.24 -11.27
C VAL A 70 12.38 56.21 -9.78
N VAL A 71 13.25 56.69 -8.89
CA VAL A 71 12.97 56.78 -7.44
C VAL A 71 11.83 57.76 -7.17
N THR A 72 11.83 58.91 -7.82
CA THR A 72 10.74 59.90 -7.69
C THR A 72 9.41 59.33 -8.17
N GLY A 73 9.41 58.63 -9.32
CA GLY A 73 8.23 57.93 -9.84
C GLY A 73 7.73 56.83 -8.90
N PHE A 74 8.63 56.05 -8.30
CA PHE A 74 8.30 55.02 -7.32
C PHE A 74 7.71 55.60 -6.04
N THR A 75 8.32 56.65 -5.47
CA THR A 75 7.81 57.34 -4.28
C THR A 75 6.41 57.90 -4.51
N ARG A 76 6.17 58.49 -5.68
CA ARG A 76 4.83 58.97 -6.06
C ARG A 76 3.84 57.82 -6.19
N ALA A 77 4.21 56.73 -6.86
CA ALA A 77 3.34 55.59 -7.03
C ALA A 77 2.97 54.89 -5.71
N ILE A 78 3.90 54.80 -4.76
CA ILE A 78 3.62 54.31 -3.40
C ILE A 78 2.68 55.26 -2.66
N ALA A 79 2.88 56.57 -2.76
CA ALA A 79 1.99 57.54 -2.12
C ALA A 79 0.56 57.44 -2.67
N ASP A 80 0.42 57.37 -4.00
CA ASP A 80 -0.88 57.19 -4.67
C ASP A 80 -1.52 55.83 -4.30
N ALA A 81 -0.73 54.77 -4.16
CA ALA A 81 -1.18 53.46 -3.69
C ALA A 81 -1.65 53.51 -2.22
N GLY A 82 -0.92 54.21 -1.35
CA GLY A 82 -1.30 54.41 0.04
C GLY A 82 -2.64 55.15 0.18
N MET A 83 -2.83 56.22 -0.59
CA MET A 83 -4.12 56.94 -0.62
C MET A 83 -5.27 56.02 -1.07
N PHE A 84 -5.05 55.21 -2.11
CA PHE A 84 -6.05 54.25 -2.58
C PHE A 84 -6.37 53.18 -1.52
N VAL A 85 -5.34 52.65 -0.86
CA VAL A 85 -5.50 51.69 0.24
C VAL A 85 -6.29 52.30 1.39
N ASP A 86 -5.95 53.51 1.83
CA ASP A 86 -6.63 54.19 2.94
C ASP A 86 -8.11 54.48 2.63
N GLU A 87 -8.42 54.83 1.38
CA GLU A 87 -9.80 55.05 0.92
C GLU A 87 -10.61 53.75 0.84
N LYS A 88 -10.02 52.68 0.29
CA LYS A 88 -10.75 51.43 0.01
C LYS A 88 -10.77 50.45 1.17
N LYS A 89 -9.76 50.44 2.03
CA LYS A 89 -9.62 49.47 3.13
C LYS A 89 -10.86 49.42 4.04
N PRO A 90 -11.50 50.54 4.46
CA PRO A 90 -12.70 50.47 5.28
C PRO A 90 -13.87 49.74 4.61
N TYR A 91 -14.07 49.98 3.31
CA TYR A 91 -15.12 49.29 2.53
C TYR A 91 -14.83 47.80 2.36
N MET A 92 -13.56 47.44 2.16
CA MET A 92 -13.14 46.03 2.02
C MET A 92 -13.25 45.29 3.35
N ILE A 93 -12.94 45.94 4.47
CA ILE A 93 -13.19 45.40 5.82
C ILE A 93 -14.68 45.13 6.03
N GLN A 94 -15.55 46.10 5.72
CA GLN A 94 -17.00 45.90 5.83
C GLN A 94 -17.51 44.76 4.94
N THR A 95 -16.96 44.63 3.72
CA THR A 95 -17.29 43.55 2.80
C THR A 95 -16.83 42.19 3.35
N LEU A 96 -15.63 42.13 3.93
CA LEU A 96 -15.10 40.94 4.59
C LEU A 96 -15.95 40.54 5.80
N GLU A 97 -16.34 41.48 6.66
CA GLU A 97 -17.21 41.22 7.83
C GLU A 97 -18.56 40.64 7.39
N LYS A 98 -19.17 41.21 6.35
CA LYS A 98 -20.42 40.69 5.77
C LYS A 98 -20.24 39.27 5.24
N ASN A 99 -19.22 39.03 4.43
CA ASN A 99 -18.95 37.71 3.84
C ASN A 99 -18.61 36.66 4.92
N SER A 100 -17.90 37.06 5.97
CA SER A 100 -17.57 36.23 7.13
C SER A 100 -18.84 35.85 7.89
N ALA A 101 -19.75 36.81 8.13
CA ALA A 101 -21.04 36.55 8.76
C ALA A 101 -21.91 35.57 7.94
N GLU A 102 -21.99 35.75 6.62
CA GLU A 102 -22.70 34.83 5.73
C GLU A 102 -22.10 33.42 5.77
N MET A 103 -20.76 33.30 5.78
CA MET A 103 -20.06 32.03 5.91
C MET A 103 -20.35 31.34 7.25
N PHE A 104 -20.41 32.08 8.36
CA PHE A 104 -20.78 31.50 9.67
C PHE A 104 -22.23 31.01 9.70
N VAL A 105 -23.15 31.65 8.97
CA VAL A 105 -24.52 31.14 8.79
C VAL A 105 -24.51 29.83 8.00
N GLU A 106 -23.79 29.77 6.87
CA GLU A 106 -23.62 28.53 6.09
C GLU A 106 -23.03 27.40 6.95
N LEU A 107 -22.03 27.71 7.79
CA LEU A 107 -21.42 26.76 8.73
C LEU A 107 -22.44 26.25 9.75
N ALA A 108 -23.25 27.14 10.33
CA ALA A 108 -24.27 26.76 11.30
C ALA A 108 -25.33 25.83 10.67
N GLU A 109 -25.71 26.07 9.41
CA GLU A 109 -26.59 25.18 8.66
C GLU A 109 -25.96 23.80 8.42
N VAL A 110 -24.66 23.74 8.08
CA VAL A 110 -23.95 22.46 7.93
C VAL A 110 -23.91 21.71 9.26
N ILE A 111 -23.61 22.39 10.37
CA ILE A 111 -23.61 21.79 11.71
C ILE A 111 -25.01 21.29 12.09
N ALA A 112 -26.06 22.08 11.84
CA ALA A 112 -27.43 21.67 12.10
C ALA A 112 -27.83 20.43 11.28
N ASP A 113 -27.40 20.38 10.02
CA ASP A 113 -27.62 19.25 9.13
C ASP A 113 -26.92 17.96 9.63
N LEU A 114 -25.67 18.08 10.09
CA LEU A 114 -24.93 16.97 10.72
C LEU A 114 -25.62 16.47 12.00
N ARG A 115 -26.19 17.37 12.80
CA ARG A 115 -26.86 17.06 14.08
C ARG A 115 -28.36 16.75 13.95
N SER A 116 -28.89 16.72 12.73
CA SER A 116 -30.31 16.44 12.47
C SER A 116 -30.74 15.01 12.81
N GLY A 117 -29.79 14.11 13.11
CA GLY A 117 -30.03 12.69 13.37
C GLY A 117 -30.16 11.84 12.09
N LYS A 118 -30.13 12.46 10.89
CA LYS A 118 -30.25 11.72 9.61
C LYS A 118 -29.16 10.68 9.42
N PHE A 119 -27.97 10.91 9.99
CA PHE A 119 -26.82 10.01 9.92
C PHE A 119 -26.78 8.95 11.03
N ASP A 120 -27.77 8.90 11.91
CA ASP A 120 -27.84 7.97 13.04
C ASP A 120 -28.89 6.86 12.83
N ASN A 121 -29.56 6.88 11.67
CA ASN A 121 -30.49 5.82 11.28
C ASN A 121 -29.72 4.57 10.83
N ALA A 122 -29.49 3.64 11.74
CA ALA A 122 -28.82 2.38 11.45
C ALA A 122 -29.54 1.50 10.42
N ALA A 123 -30.84 1.68 10.16
CA ALA A 123 -31.59 0.89 9.17
C ALA A 123 -31.44 1.43 7.74
N ALA A 124 -30.81 2.58 7.55
CA ALA A 124 -30.63 3.16 6.23
C ALA A 124 -29.66 2.35 5.37
N ARG A 125 -29.84 2.46 4.05
CA ARG A 125 -28.91 1.89 3.08
C ARG A 125 -27.61 2.69 3.06
N THR A 126 -26.49 1.97 3.04
CA THR A 126 -25.12 2.48 3.04
C THR A 126 -24.85 3.38 1.83
N ASP A 127 -25.25 2.94 0.63
CA ASP A 127 -25.15 3.73 -0.62
C ASP A 127 -25.76 5.14 -0.51
N THR A 128 -26.94 5.23 0.09
CA THR A 128 -27.70 6.46 0.25
C THR A 128 -27.04 7.36 1.29
N MET A 129 -26.60 6.78 2.41
CA MET A 129 -25.93 7.51 3.47
C MET A 129 -24.54 8.03 3.05
N MET A 130 -23.78 7.23 2.31
CA MET A 130 -22.49 7.65 1.74
C MET A 130 -22.64 8.84 0.80
N ARG A 131 -23.69 8.86 -0.04
CA ARG A 131 -24.00 10.01 -0.88
C ARG A 131 -24.37 11.26 -0.07
N LEU A 132 -25.19 11.11 0.97
CA LEU A 132 -25.56 12.24 1.84
C LEU A 132 -24.34 12.78 2.62
N VAL A 133 -23.46 11.90 3.11
CA VAL A 133 -22.20 12.31 3.73
C VAL A 133 -21.33 13.05 2.74
N ALA A 134 -21.23 12.59 1.49
CA ALA A 134 -20.46 13.25 0.44
C ALA A 134 -21.00 14.65 0.12
N GLU A 135 -22.32 14.81 0.08
CA GLU A 135 -22.97 16.12 -0.12
C GLU A 135 -22.66 17.10 1.03
N SER A 136 -22.84 16.67 2.28
CA SER A 136 -22.48 17.48 3.46
C SER A 136 -20.97 17.77 3.52
N SER A 137 -20.13 16.86 2.99
CA SER A 137 -18.68 17.06 2.88
C SER A 137 -18.32 18.16 1.89
N ALA A 138 -18.90 18.13 0.69
CA ALA A 138 -18.67 19.14 -0.33
C ALA A 138 -19.11 20.53 0.16
N ARG A 139 -20.27 20.62 0.84
CA ARG A 139 -20.73 21.85 1.48
C ARG A 139 -19.73 22.36 2.53
N TYR A 140 -19.26 21.48 3.40
CA TYR A 140 -18.26 21.83 4.42
C TYR A 140 -16.95 22.32 3.79
N GLU A 141 -16.46 21.68 2.73
CA GLU A 141 -15.20 22.08 2.05
C GLU A 141 -15.27 23.51 1.50
N VAL A 142 -16.39 23.89 0.90
CA VAL A 142 -16.60 25.27 0.43
C VAL A 142 -16.52 26.26 1.59
N VAL A 143 -17.16 25.95 2.72
CA VAL A 143 -17.13 26.80 3.92
C VAL A 143 -15.73 26.85 4.54
N ALA A 144 -15.02 25.72 4.59
CA ALA A 144 -13.67 25.63 5.14
C ALA A 144 -12.65 26.43 4.32
N GLU A 145 -12.74 26.40 2.99
CA GLU A 145 -11.88 27.23 2.12
C GLU A 145 -12.20 28.72 2.28
N LYS A 146 -13.50 29.10 2.38
CA LYS A 146 -13.88 30.48 2.73
C LYS A 146 -13.30 30.90 4.08
N ALA A 147 -13.39 30.05 5.10
CA ALA A 147 -12.88 30.33 6.45
C ALA A 147 -11.35 30.54 6.46
N LYS A 148 -10.58 29.67 5.78
CA LYS A 148 -9.12 29.85 5.63
C LYS A 148 -8.79 31.18 4.97
N ARG A 149 -9.48 31.50 3.86
CA ARG A 149 -9.28 32.74 3.12
C ARG A 149 -9.61 33.98 3.96
N TYR A 150 -10.73 33.98 4.67
CA TYR A 150 -11.15 35.11 5.49
C TYR A 150 -10.25 35.30 6.71
N LYS A 151 -9.81 34.21 7.35
CA LYS A 151 -8.80 34.27 8.40
C LYS A 151 -7.51 34.95 7.92
N TYR A 152 -7.02 34.59 6.74
CA TYR A 152 -5.85 35.24 6.14
C TYR A 152 -6.10 36.73 5.87
N TYR A 153 -7.29 37.12 5.40
CA TYR A 153 -7.63 38.52 5.17
C TYR A 153 -7.74 39.33 6.48
N GLU A 154 -8.29 38.75 7.54
CA GLU A 154 -8.35 39.38 8.87
C GLU A 154 -6.94 39.66 9.42
N GLU A 155 -6.03 38.69 9.30
CA GLU A 155 -4.62 38.85 9.68
C GLU A 155 -3.95 39.94 8.83
N LEU A 156 -4.14 39.89 7.50
CA LEU A 156 -3.56 40.85 6.57
C LEU A 156 -4.03 42.29 6.83
N PHE A 157 -5.32 42.50 7.11
CA PHE A 157 -5.86 43.82 7.38
C PHE A 157 -5.61 44.32 8.80
N ASN A 158 -4.97 43.51 9.67
CA ASN A 158 -4.77 43.74 11.09
C ASN A 158 -6.11 43.91 11.85
N MET A 159 -7.09 43.07 11.52
CA MET A 159 -8.38 43.00 12.20
C MET A 159 -8.31 42.16 13.47
N GLN A 160 -9.33 42.27 14.32
CA GLN A 160 -9.50 41.32 15.42
C GLN A 160 -9.81 39.93 14.85
N PRO A 161 -9.09 38.88 15.25
CA PRO A 161 -9.28 37.54 14.70
C PRO A 161 -10.65 36.98 15.10
N SER A 162 -11.42 36.53 14.12
CA SER A 162 -12.68 35.83 14.35
C SER A 162 -12.44 34.43 14.93
N ASN A 163 -13.43 33.91 15.67
CA ASN A 163 -13.35 32.57 16.24
C ASN A 163 -13.79 31.51 15.21
N PHE A 164 -12.83 30.80 14.61
CA PHE A 164 -13.09 29.73 13.66
C PHE A 164 -13.17 28.33 14.30
N ALA A 165 -13.27 28.21 15.63
CA ALA A 165 -13.30 26.91 16.32
C ALA A 165 -14.48 26.01 15.88
N ASP A 166 -15.60 26.60 15.49
CA ASP A 166 -16.77 25.86 15.00
C ASP A 166 -16.49 25.16 13.66
N VAL A 167 -15.55 25.67 12.85
CA VAL A 167 -15.11 25.03 11.60
C VAL A 167 -14.39 23.72 11.92
N ASP A 168 -13.46 23.75 12.88
CA ASP A 168 -12.74 22.56 13.34
C ASP A 168 -13.67 21.55 14.00
N GLN A 169 -14.68 22.03 14.74
CA GLN A 169 -15.68 21.16 15.36
C GLN A 169 -16.57 20.49 14.31
N ALA A 170 -17.02 21.22 13.30
CA ALA A 170 -17.81 20.67 12.18
C ALA A 170 -17.01 19.60 11.42
N LEU A 171 -15.71 19.81 11.19
CA LEU A 171 -14.84 18.80 10.57
C LEU A 171 -14.79 17.51 11.38
N LYS A 172 -14.63 17.62 12.71
CA LYS A 172 -14.59 16.45 13.60
C LYS A 172 -15.90 15.67 13.55
N GLU A 173 -17.05 16.35 13.59
CA GLU A 173 -18.38 15.74 13.51
C GLU A 173 -18.61 15.07 12.14
N LEU A 174 -18.30 15.76 11.04
CA LEU A 174 -18.39 15.21 9.69
C LEU A 174 -17.50 13.97 9.51
N THR A 175 -16.26 14.03 10.01
CA THR A 175 -15.31 12.91 9.93
C THR A 175 -15.83 11.68 10.66
N VAL A 176 -16.50 11.87 11.80
CA VAL A 176 -17.13 10.77 12.53
C VAL A 176 -18.23 10.12 11.70
N HIS A 177 -19.16 10.91 11.15
CA HIS A 177 -20.24 10.37 10.32
C HIS A 177 -19.69 9.65 9.07
N ARG A 178 -18.67 10.23 8.43
CA ARG A 178 -18.00 9.61 7.30
C ARG A 178 -17.36 8.28 7.66
N ASN A 179 -16.59 8.24 8.74
CA ASN A 179 -15.87 7.04 9.14
C ASN A 179 -16.84 5.89 9.45
N LYS A 180 -17.90 6.13 10.22
CA LYS A 180 -18.84 5.06 10.58
C LYS A 180 -19.58 4.48 9.37
N TRP A 181 -20.03 5.34 8.45
CA TRP A 181 -20.75 4.89 7.25
C TRP A 181 -19.81 4.26 6.22
N SER A 182 -18.60 4.80 6.03
CA SER A 182 -17.61 4.22 5.13
C SER A 182 -17.14 2.84 5.58
N GLN A 183 -16.96 2.62 6.89
CA GLN A 183 -16.57 1.31 7.41
C GLN A 183 -17.69 0.28 7.25
N LEU A 184 -18.96 0.69 7.42
CA LEU A 184 -20.10 -0.19 7.19
C LEU A 184 -20.24 -0.53 5.69
N ASP A 185 -20.15 0.48 4.82
CA ASP A 185 -20.24 0.31 3.36
C ASP A 185 -19.13 -0.57 2.78
N ASP A 186 -17.87 -0.35 3.22
CA ASP A 186 -16.72 -1.17 2.84
C ASP A 186 -16.92 -2.63 3.25
N PHE A 187 -17.41 -2.87 4.48
CA PHE A 187 -17.70 -4.22 4.94
C PHE A 187 -18.87 -4.86 4.18
N GLU A 188 -19.99 -4.16 3.97
CA GLU A 188 -21.14 -4.71 3.24
C GLU A 188 -20.78 -5.07 1.80
N THR A 189 -20.07 -4.18 1.11
CA THR A 189 -19.61 -4.40 -0.26
C THR A 189 -18.62 -5.57 -0.33
N SER A 190 -17.67 -5.63 0.62
CA SER A 190 -16.72 -6.74 0.71
C SER A 190 -17.43 -8.07 0.99
N ARG A 191 -18.40 -8.07 1.91
CA ARG A 191 -19.21 -9.24 2.24
C ARG A 191 -19.99 -9.74 1.02
N GLU A 192 -20.68 -8.86 0.30
CA GLU A 192 -21.42 -9.25 -0.91
C GLU A 192 -20.47 -9.86 -1.94
N ARG A 193 -19.32 -9.21 -2.18
CA ARG A 193 -18.30 -9.73 -3.09
C ARG A 193 -17.82 -11.12 -2.68
N TRP A 194 -17.54 -11.37 -1.40
CA TRP A 194 -17.07 -12.68 -0.93
C TRP A 194 -18.15 -13.76 -1.00
N MET A 195 -19.41 -13.38 -0.78
CA MET A 195 -20.54 -14.30 -0.81
C MET A 195 -20.89 -14.74 -2.23
N ASP A 196 -20.70 -13.85 -3.21
CA ASP A 196 -21.12 -14.04 -4.61
C ASP A 196 -19.96 -14.44 -5.53
N ALA A 197 -18.69 -14.25 -5.12
CA ALA A 197 -17.53 -14.73 -5.86
C ALA A 197 -17.49 -16.26 -5.91
N ALA A 198 -16.92 -16.79 -7.00
CA ALA A 198 -16.69 -18.23 -7.13
C ALA A 198 -15.73 -18.71 -6.02
N CYS A 199 -16.05 -19.83 -5.36
CA CYS A 199 -15.26 -20.30 -4.22
C CYS A 199 -13.77 -20.48 -4.55
N ARG A 200 -13.44 -20.86 -5.79
CA ARG A 200 -12.06 -21.06 -6.27
C ARG A 200 -11.25 -19.78 -6.44
N GLU A 201 -11.91 -18.63 -6.58
CA GLU A 201 -11.25 -17.32 -6.76
C GLU A 201 -10.98 -16.61 -5.43
N LEU A 202 -11.56 -17.11 -4.34
CA LEU A 202 -11.39 -16.55 -3.00
C LEU A 202 -10.06 -16.99 -2.39
N ASN A 203 -9.39 -16.04 -1.74
CA ASN A 203 -8.26 -16.32 -0.87
C ASN A 203 -8.71 -16.23 0.59
N PRO A 204 -8.70 -17.33 1.36
CA PRO A 204 -9.14 -17.33 2.75
C PRO A 204 -8.36 -16.35 3.64
N GLU A 205 -7.05 -16.24 3.41
CA GLU A 205 -6.17 -15.39 4.22
C GLU A 205 -6.48 -13.90 4.00
N ASP A 206 -6.73 -13.50 2.75
CA ASP A 206 -7.09 -12.11 2.42
C ASP A 206 -8.45 -11.73 3.03
N VAL A 207 -9.41 -12.64 3.01
CA VAL A 207 -10.73 -12.44 3.63
C VAL A 207 -10.60 -12.31 5.14
N GLU A 208 -9.87 -13.23 5.79
CA GLU A 208 -9.65 -13.22 7.24
C GLU A 208 -8.95 -11.93 7.68
N ASN A 209 -7.89 -11.52 6.99
CA ASN A 209 -7.18 -10.27 7.27
C ASN A 209 -8.09 -9.05 7.18
N LYS A 210 -8.91 -8.95 6.13
CA LYS A 210 -9.83 -7.82 5.95
C LYS A 210 -10.94 -7.81 7.01
N VAL A 211 -11.49 -8.97 7.37
CA VAL A 211 -12.49 -9.08 8.46
C VAL A 211 -11.89 -8.64 9.79
N ASP A 212 -10.66 -9.06 10.09
CA ASP A 212 -9.93 -8.67 11.30
C ASP A 212 -9.64 -7.17 11.36
N GLU A 213 -9.28 -6.56 10.22
CA GLU A 213 -9.15 -5.10 10.10
C GLU A 213 -10.47 -4.38 10.41
N CYS A 214 -11.58 -4.86 9.86
CA CYS A 214 -12.91 -4.31 10.12
C CYS A 214 -13.30 -4.44 11.60
N PHE A 215 -13.02 -5.58 12.23
CA PHE A 215 -13.23 -5.76 13.68
C PHE A 215 -12.39 -4.79 14.51
N LYS A 216 -11.10 -4.63 14.18
CA LYS A 216 -10.21 -3.68 14.88
C LYS A 216 -10.70 -2.24 14.73
N ALA A 217 -11.15 -1.84 13.55
CA ALA A 217 -11.72 -0.53 13.28
C ALA A 217 -13.03 -0.32 14.06
N ASN A 218 -13.95 -1.29 14.01
CA ASN A 218 -15.22 -1.27 14.75
C ASN A 218 -14.99 -1.16 16.27
N TYR A 219 -14.05 -1.94 16.82
CA TYR A 219 -13.71 -1.90 18.24
C TYR A 219 -13.19 -0.53 18.69
N LYS A 220 -12.32 0.11 17.89
CA LYS A 220 -11.85 1.48 18.15
C LYS A 220 -13.02 2.47 18.17
N MET A 221 -13.96 2.36 17.22
CA MET A 221 -15.15 3.21 17.17
C MET A 221 -16.04 3.01 18.39
N LEU A 222 -16.34 1.77 18.77
CA LEU A 222 -17.14 1.43 19.97
C LEU A 222 -16.52 1.94 21.27
N LYS A 223 -15.18 1.94 21.39
CA LYS A 223 -14.51 2.48 22.58
C LYS A 223 -14.76 3.99 22.74
N SER A 224 -14.84 4.72 21.63
CA SER A 224 -15.12 6.16 21.63
C SER A 224 -16.61 6.48 21.72
N ARG A 225 -17.48 5.62 21.17
CA ARG A 225 -18.92 5.86 20.97
C ARG A 225 -19.70 4.56 21.15
N LYS A 226 -19.99 4.20 22.39
CA LYS A 226 -20.62 2.91 22.75
C LYS A 226 -22.07 2.76 22.29
N GLU A 227 -22.78 3.88 22.13
CA GLU A 227 -24.23 3.91 21.85
C GLU A 227 -24.54 4.27 20.38
N ASP A 228 -23.52 4.37 19.51
CA ASP A 228 -23.76 4.67 18.08
C ASP A 228 -24.38 3.45 17.39
N SER A 229 -25.64 3.59 16.98
CA SER A 229 -26.47 2.54 16.38
C SER A 229 -25.85 1.94 15.11
N VAL A 230 -25.14 2.74 14.30
CA VAL A 230 -24.52 2.30 13.04
C VAL A 230 -23.29 1.43 13.35
N VAL A 231 -22.50 1.84 14.35
CA VAL A 231 -21.34 1.07 14.78
C VAL A 231 -21.77 -0.27 15.43
N VAL A 232 -22.88 -0.26 16.18
CA VAL A 232 -23.48 -1.49 16.72
C VAL A 232 -24.01 -2.40 15.62
N ARG A 233 -24.63 -1.85 14.56
CA ARG A 233 -25.03 -2.63 13.37
C ARG A 233 -23.82 -3.30 12.72
N LEU A 234 -22.75 -2.55 12.44
CA LEU A 234 -21.53 -3.11 11.86
C LEU A 234 -20.98 -4.25 12.72
N LYS A 235 -20.96 -4.08 14.05
CA LYS A 235 -20.53 -5.14 14.97
C LYS A 235 -21.37 -6.41 14.81
N LYS A 236 -22.70 -6.27 14.80
CA LYS A 236 -23.62 -7.40 14.64
C LYS A 236 -23.39 -8.12 13.31
N GLU A 237 -23.20 -7.39 12.23
CA GLU A 237 -22.97 -7.99 10.91
C GLU A 237 -21.60 -8.68 10.81
N LEU A 238 -20.57 -8.11 11.44
CA LEU A 238 -19.26 -8.75 11.58
C LEU A 238 -19.35 -10.05 12.41
N ASP A 239 -20.05 -10.01 13.54
CA ASP A 239 -20.26 -11.19 14.40
C ASP A 239 -20.99 -12.30 13.64
N GLN A 240 -22.02 -11.96 12.84
CA GLN A 240 -22.72 -12.92 11.98
C GLN A 240 -21.83 -13.49 10.87
N PHE A 241 -21.03 -12.66 10.22
CA PHE A 241 -20.13 -13.13 9.17
C PHE A 241 -19.05 -14.06 9.71
N ARG A 242 -18.60 -13.83 10.95
CA ARG A 242 -17.63 -14.68 11.64
C ARG A 242 -18.10 -16.12 11.83
N GLU A 243 -19.41 -16.37 11.90
CA GLU A 243 -19.96 -17.73 11.96
C GLU A 243 -19.81 -18.47 10.61
N VAL A 244 -19.78 -17.74 9.50
CA VAL A 244 -19.63 -18.27 8.13
C VAL A 244 -18.15 -18.41 7.74
N MET A 245 -17.25 -17.66 8.38
CA MET A 245 -15.82 -17.67 8.09
C MET A 245 -15.18 -19.06 8.04
N PRO A 246 -15.46 -20.00 8.97
CA PRO A 246 -14.91 -21.35 8.89
C PRO A 246 -15.33 -22.08 7.61
N LEU A 247 -16.58 -21.93 7.18
CA LEU A 247 -17.04 -22.53 5.93
C LEU A 247 -16.32 -21.91 4.73
N LEU A 248 -16.23 -20.57 4.70
CA LEU A 248 -15.52 -19.83 3.66
C LEU A 248 -14.07 -20.32 3.54
N ALA A 249 -13.38 -20.48 4.66
CA ALA A 249 -11.99 -20.96 4.71
C ALA A 249 -11.84 -22.36 4.10
N GLU A 250 -12.76 -23.27 4.41
CA GLU A 250 -12.74 -24.62 3.85
C GLU A 250 -13.03 -24.64 2.35
N VAL A 251 -14.07 -23.92 1.88
CA VAL A 251 -14.49 -23.96 0.47
C VAL A 251 -13.56 -23.18 -0.46
N SER A 252 -12.79 -22.24 0.09
CA SER A 252 -11.76 -21.48 -0.62
C SER A 252 -10.38 -22.15 -0.58
N ASN A 253 -10.26 -23.33 0.05
CA ASN A 253 -9.01 -24.05 0.14
C ASN A 253 -8.49 -24.46 -1.26
N THR A 254 -7.37 -23.86 -1.67
CA THR A 254 -6.73 -24.10 -2.98
C THR A 254 -6.19 -25.53 -3.15
N ALA A 255 -6.10 -26.32 -2.08
CA ALA A 255 -5.75 -27.74 -2.16
C ALA A 255 -6.92 -28.62 -2.66
N LEU A 256 -8.15 -28.09 -2.73
CA LEU A 256 -9.33 -28.85 -3.15
C LEU A 256 -9.35 -29.10 -4.66
N GLU A 257 -8.96 -30.30 -5.06
CA GLU A 257 -9.21 -30.85 -6.39
C GLU A 257 -10.67 -31.35 -6.60
N GLU A 258 -11.04 -31.64 -7.85
CA GLU A 258 -12.38 -32.14 -8.23
C GLU A 258 -12.84 -33.36 -7.42
N ARG A 259 -11.92 -34.28 -7.08
CA ARG A 259 -12.22 -35.44 -6.22
C ARG A 259 -12.77 -35.05 -4.85
N HIS A 260 -12.27 -33.96 -4.28
CA HIS A 260 -12.72 -33.45 -2.99
C HIS A 260 -14.08 -32.78 -3.12
N TRP A 261 -14.27 -32.01 -4.19
CA TRP A 261 -15.56 -31.39 -4.49
C TRP A 261 -16.67 -32.44 -4.71
N MET A 262 -16.38 -33.55 -5.39
CA MET A 262 -17.31 -34.67 -5.50
C MET A 262 -17.69 -35.25 -4.12
N GLN A 263 -16.75 -35.34 -3.17
CA GLN A 263 -17.05 -35.77 -1.80
C GLN A 263 -17.93 -34.77 -1.05
N ILE A 264 -17.61 -33.47 -1.16
CA ILE A 264 -18.37 -32.37 -0.54
C ILE A 264 -19.81 -32.35 -1.06
N PHE A 265 -20.01 -32.37 -2.37
CA PHE A 265 -21.34 -32.41 -2.98
C PHE A 265 -22.07 -33.74 -2.73
N GLY A 266 -21.32 -34.83 -2.59
CA GLY A 266 -21.86 -36.12 -2.15
C GLY A 266 -22.48 -36.06 -0.74
N ILE A 267 -21.89 -35.31 0.18
CA ILE A 267 -22.46 -35.05 1.52
C ILE A 267 -23.79 -34.29 1.39
N LEU A 268 -23.86 -33.32 0.47
CA LEU A 268 -25.06 -32.56 0.16
C LEU A 268 -26.11 -33.36 -0.64
N LYS A 269 -25.78 -34.58 -1.10
CA LYS A 269 -26.60 -35.39 -2.01
C LYS A 269 -26.97 -34.64 -3.29
N ARG A 270 -26.06 -33.82 -3.80
CA ARG A 270 -26.21 -33.05 -5.04
C ARG A 270 -25.17 -33.49 -6.08
N PRO A 271 -25.47 -33.43 -7.38
CA PRO A 271 -24.46 -33.62 -8.41
C PRO A 271 -23.44 -32.48 -8.35
N PHE A 272 -22.16 -32.81 -8.49
CA PHE A 272 -21.10 -31.84 -8.72
C PHE A 272 -20.89 -31.68 -10.22
N ASP A 273 -20.96 -30.44 -10.70
CA ASP A 273 -20.62 -30.09 -12.08
C ASP A 273 -19.36 -29.19 -12.05
N PRO A 274 -18.22 -29.64 -12.59
CA PRO A 274 -16.99 -28.86 -12.65
C PRO A 274 -17.10 -27.58 -13.47
N ASP A 275 -18.00 -27.55 -14.46
CA ASP A 275 -18.17 -26.44 -15.41
C ASP A 275 -19.12 -25.36 -14.87
N GLN A 276 -19.87 -25.67 -13.80
CA GLN A 276 -20.78 -24.72 -13.17
C GLN A 276 -20.10 -24.03 -11.98
N PRO A 277 -19.86 -22.70 -12.04
CA PRO A 277 -19.37 -21.98 -10.87
C PRO A 277 -20.44 -21.96 -9.78
N PHE A 278 -19.99 -22.07 -8.54
CA PHE A 278 -20.81 -21.91 -7.34
C PHE A 278 -20.10 -20.95 -6.38
N CYS A 279 -20.90 -20.18 -5.65
CA CYS A 279 -20.42 -19.22 -4.67
C CYS A 279 -20.68 -19.69 -3.23
N VAL A 280 -20.13 -18.97 -2.26
CA VAL A 280 -20.30 -19.30 -0.83
C VAL A 280 -21.79 -19.24 -0.44
N ARG A 281 -22.55 -18.31 -1.02
CA ARG A 281 -24.00 -18.20 -0.81
C ARG A 281 -24.74 -19.46 -1.25
N ASP A 282 -24.44 -19.99 -2.44
CA ASP A 282 -25.06 -21.22 -2.94
C ASP A 282 -24.82 -22.39 -1.98
N LEU A 283 -23.59 -22.53 -1.47
CA LEU A 283 -23.22 -23.61 -0.56
C LEU A 283 -23.93 -23.50 0.80
N ILE A 284 -24.12 -22.28 1.30
CA ILE A 284 -24.92 -22.03 2.51
C ILE A 284 -26.39 -22.41 2.26
N ASP A 285 -26.96 -22.00 1.13
CA ASP A 285 -28.34 -22.32 0.75
C ASP A 285 -28.54 -23.82 0.53
N TYR A 286 -27.50 -24.54 0.12
CA TYR A 286 -27.50 -26.01 0.04
C TYR A 286 -27.43 -26.70 1.40
N GLY A 287 -27.22 -25.96 2.49
CA GLY A 287 -27.14 -26.48 3.85
C GLY A 287 -25.76 -26.97 4.25
N LEU A 288 -24.69 -26.55 3.56
CA LEU A 288 -23.33 -27.04 3.83
C LEU A 288 -22.83 -26.67 5.24
N VAL A 289 -23.38 -25.61 5.84
CA VAL A 289 -23.08 -25.17 7.22
C VAL A 289 -23.37 -26.28 8.24
N GLU A 290 -24.45 -27.05 8.07
CA GLU A 290 -24.81 -28.16 8.97
C GLU A 290 -23.85 -29.36 8.87
N HIS A 291 -23.00 -29.36 7.86
CA HIS A 291 -22.04 -30.42 7.58
C HIS A 291 -20.60 -29.94 7.63
N LEU A 292 -20.34 -28.78 8.24
CA LEU A 292 -19.03 -28.15 8.33
C LEU A 292 -17.94 -29.11 8.83
N ASP A 293 -18.20 -29.90 9.88
CA ASP A 293 -17.23 -30.87 10.42
C ASP A 293 -16.75 -31.87 9.37
N LYS A 294 -17.65 -32.29 8.46
CA LYS A 294 -17.31 -33.23 7.38
C LYS A 294 -16.51 -32.54 6.29
N VAL A 295 -16.86 -31.29 5.97
CA VAL A 295 -16.12 -30.47 4.99
C VAL A 295 -14.70 -30.22 5.48
N GLN A 296 -14.53 -29.86 6.76
CA GLN A 296 -13.22 -29.72 7.40
C GLN A 296 -12.40 -31.01 7.33
N GLY A 297 -13.05 -32.17 7.48
CA GLY A 297 -12.40 -33.46 7.27
C GLY A 297 -11.84 -33.61 5.85
N VAL A 298 -12.62 -33.26 4.82
CA VAL A 298 -12.20 -33.31 3.42
C VAL A 298 -11.11 -32.27 3.13
N GLY A 299 -11.26 -31.03 3.62
CA GLY A 299 -10.28 -29.96 3.47
C GLY A 299 -8.93 -30.32 4.13
N ALA A 300 -8.95 -30.90 5.33
CA ALA A 300 -7.74 -31.36 6.00
C ALA A 300 -7.01 -32.49 5.24
N VAL A 301 -7.76 -33.40 4.60
CA VAL A 301 -7.19 -34.41 3.70
C VAL A 301 -6.53 -33.72 2.50
N ALA A 302 -7.25 -32.85 1.81
CA ALA A 302 -6.76 -32.13 0.63
C ALA A 302 -5.47 -31.35 0.92
N THR A 303 -5.43 -30.60 2.04
CA THR A 303 -4.24 -29.85 2.45
C THR A 303 -3.03 -30.75 2.69
N LYS A 304 -3.23 -31.91 3.33
CA LYS A 304 -2.15 -32.89 3.55
C LYS A 304 -1.67 -33.50 2.25
N GLU A 305 -2.59 -33.90 1.37
CA GLU A 305 -2.28 -34.42 0.03
C GLU A 305 -1.42 -33.42 -0.76
N ARG A 306 -1.87 -32.15 -0.84
CA ARG A 306 -1.14 -31.09 -1.53
C ARG A 306 0.23 -30.82 -0.93
N SER A 307 0.35 -30.88 0.40
CA SER A 307 1.64 -30.70 1.09
C SER A 307 2.64 -31.80 0.71
N MET A 308 2.25 -33.07 0.72
CA MET A 308 3.18 -34.15 0.33
C MET A 308 3.48 -34.13 -1.16
N LEU A 309 2.50 -33.80 -2.00
CA LEU A 309 2.75 -33.64 -3.44
C LEU A 309 3.80 -32.55 -3.69
N LYS A 310 3.72 -31.41 -2.99
CA LYS A 310 4.77 -30.38 -3.04
C LYS A 310 6.12 -30.88 -2.53
N THR A 311 6.14 -31.72 -1.49
CA THR A 311 7.38 -32.35 -1.03
C THR A 311 7.98 -33.26 -2.10
N LEU A 312 7.16 -34.04 -2.81
CA LEU A 312 7.60 -34.88 -3.93
C LEU A 312 8.15 -34.05 -5.09
N GLU A 313 7.41 -33.02 -5.52
CA GLU A 313 7.85 -32.09 -6.57
C GLU A 313 9.17 -31.41 -6.20
N LYS A 314 9.35 -31.03 -4.93
CA LYS A 314 10.62 -30.47 -4.46
C LYS A 314 11.75 -31.49 -4.50
N MET A 315 11.49 -32.73 -4.04
CA MET A 315 12.48 -33.80 -4.08
C MET A 315 12.95 -34.04 -5.52
N GLU A 316 12.02 -34.14 -6.47
CA GLU A 316 12.34 -34.28 -7.90
C GLU A 316 13.17 -33.11 -8.42
N ALA A 317 12.77 -31.87 -8.12
CA ALA A 317 13.49 -30.67 -8.55
C ALA A 317 14.88 -30.52 -7.94
N GLU A 318 15.15 -31.09 -6.76
CA GLU A 318 16.48 -31.08 -6.15
C GLU A 318 17.52 -31.90 -6.96
N TRP A 319 17.07 -32.81 -7.84
CA TRP A 319 17.97 -33.55 -8.74
C TRP A 319 18.31 -32.81 -10.03
N ASP A 320 17.55 -31.77 -10.38
CA ASP A 320 17.81 -30.99 -11.58
C ASP A 320 19.14 -30.24 -11.45
N GLY A 321 20.09 -30.57 -12.33
CA GLY A 321 21.41 -29.94 -12.36
C GLY A 321 22.46 -30.58 -11.44
N LEU A 322 22.14 -31.69 -10.77
CA LEU A 322 23.16 -32.51 -10.11
C LEU A 322 23.98 -33.28 -11.14
N GLU A 323 25.30 -33.18 -11.03
CA GLU A 323 26.25 -33.83 -11.94
C GLU A 323 27.29 -34.62 -11.16
N PHE A 324 27.54 -35.86 -11.60
CA PHE A 324 28.67 -36.63 -11.08
C PHE A 324 29.97 -36.04 -11.60
N ARG A 325 30.88 -35.72 -10.67
CA ARG A 325 32.22 -35.27 -11.04
C ARG A 325 33.10 -36.46 -11.36
N VAL A 326 33.62 -36.45 -12.57
CA VAL A 326 34.53 -37.48 -13.10
C VAL A 326 35.92 -36.87 -13.17
N LEU A 327 36.87 -37.45 -12.43
CA LEU A 327 38.23 -36.96 -12.27
C LEU A 327 39.23 -37.90 -12.95
N PRO A 328 40.22 -37.39 -13.71
CA PRO A 328 41.28 -38.22 -14.25
C PRO A 328 42.12 -38.82 -13.13
N TYR A 329 42.49 -40.09 -13.24
CA TYR A 329 43.31 -40.79 -12.25
C TYR A 329 44.73 -41.03 -12.75
N LYS A 330 45.67 -40.23 -12.24
CA LYS A 330 47.11 -40.27 -12.59
C LYS A 330 47.34 -40.30 -14.12
N ASP A 331 48.33 -41.06 -14.58
CA ASP A 331 48.68 -41.25 -15.99
C ASP A 331 48.05 -42.52 -16.60
N THR A 332 47.00 -43.07 -15.95
CA THR A 332 46.35 -44.32 -16.41
C THR A 332 45.46 -44.11 -17.64
N GLY A 333 45.15 -42.87 -18.00
CA GLY A 333 44.15 -42.54 -19.02
C GLY A 333 42.70 -42.86 -18.62
N THR A 334 42.48 -43.29 -17.38
CA THR A 334 41.16 -43.65 -16.82
C THR A 334 40.64 -42.55 -15.91
N PHE A 335 39.32 -42.56 -15.66
CA PHE A 335 38.66 -41.61 -14.79
C PHE A 335 37.94 -42.29 -13.62
N ILE A 336 37.82 -41.59 -12.51
CA ILE A 336 37.13 -42.02 -11.29
C ILE A 336 36.05 -41.02 -10.92
N LEU A 337 34.99 -41.48 -10.25
CA LEU A 337 34.08 -40.60 -9.54
C LEU A 337 34.76 -39.95 -8.35
N GLY A 338 34.57 -38.64 -8.21
CA GLY A 338 35.01 -37.87 -7.05
C GLY A 338 33.89 -36.98 -6.52
N GLY A 339 33.94 -36.66 -5.23
CA GLY A 339 33.00 -35.72 -4.59
C GLY A 339 31.54 -36.19 -4.61
N THR A 340 31.28 -37.48 -4.35
CA THR A 340 29.93 -38.06 -4.31
C THR A 340 29.17 -37.80 -3.01
N ASP A 341 29.84 -37.26 -1.99
CA ASP A 341 29.28 -37.09 -0.64
C ASP A 341 27.94 -36.34 -0.63
N GLU A 342 27.83 -35.29 -1.45
CA GLU A 342 26.60 -34.48 -1.57
C GLU A 342 25.45 -35.29 -2.19
N ILE A 343 25.73 -36.01 -3.29
CA ILE A 343 24.74 -36.85 -3.98
C ILE A 343 24.27 -37.99 -3.06
N GLN A 344 25.20 -38.64 -2.35
CA GLN A 344 24.86 -39.71 -1.40
C GLN A 344 24.01 -39.17 -0.24
N THR A 345 24.35 -38.00 0.29
CA THR A 345 23.57 -37.36 1.37
C THR A 345 22.13 -37.05 0.92
N ILE A 346 21.96 -36.49 -0.28
CA ILE A 346 20.63 -36.22 -0.85
C ILE A 346 19.86 -37.52 -1.07
N LEU A 347 20.52 -38.54 -1.63
CA LEU A 347 19.92 -39.83 -1.93
C LEU A 347 19.40 -40.53 -0.66
N ASP A 348 20.23 -40.66 0.37
CA ASP A 348 19.88 -41.28 1.65
C ASP A 348 18.67 -40.58 2.30
N ASP A 349 18.70 -39.24 2.35
CA ASP A 349 17.63 -38.43 2.93
C ASP A 349 16.32 -38.57 2.15
N GLN A 350 16.37 -38.50 0.81
CA GLN A 350 15.18 -38.63 -0.01
C GLN A 350 14.59 -40.05 -0.01
N ILE A 351 15.41 -41.10 0.11
CA ILE A 351 14.93 -42.49 0.26
C ILE A 351 14.08 -42.63 1.54
N VAL A 352 14.54 -42.09 2.67
CA VAL A 352 13.77 -42.14 3.92
C VAL A 352 12.46 -41.33 3.78
N LYS A 353 12.52 -40.16 3.15
CA LYS A 353 11.34 -39.30 2.93
C LYS A 353 10.29 -39.96 2.04
N ILE A 354 10.69 -40.57 0.93
CA ILE A 354 9.74 -41.20 0.00
C ILE A 354 9.12 -42.46 0.60
N GLN A 355 9.86 -43.25 1.38
CA GLN A 355 9.33 -44.38 2.14
C GLN A 355 8.27 -43.94 3.15
N ALA A 356 8.54 -42.89 3.91
CA ALA A 356 7.58 -42.30 4.84
C ALA A 356 6.33 -41.77 4.12
N MET A 357 6.51 -41.17 2.93
CA MET A 357 5.41 -40.71 2.09
C MET A 357 4.54 -41.87 1.59
N ASN A 358 5.14 -42.96 1.09
CA ASN A 358 4.41 -44.14 0.60
C ASN A 358 3.66 -44.89 1.71
N ALA A 359 4.15 -44.82 2.95
CA ALA A 359 3.44 -45.33 4.12
C ALA A 359 2.22 -44.46 4.54
N SER A 360 2.13 -43.23 4.05
CA SER A 360 1.06 -42.29 4.40
C SER A 360 -0.27 -42.63 3.70
N PRO A 361 -1.42 -42.62 4.40
CA PRO A 361 -2.72 -42.89 3.78
C PRO A 361 -3.14 -41.83 2.75
N PHE A 362 -2.49 -40.66 2.78
CA PHE A 362 -2.77 -39.51 1.92
C PHE A 362 -1.98 -39.55 0.59
N VAL A 363 -1.07 -40.52 0.39
CA VAL A 363 -0.31 -40.67 -0.87
C VAL A 363 -1.17 -41.20 -2.01
N LYS A 364 -2.33 -41.79 -1.69
CA LYS A 364 -3.20 -42.54 -2.62
C LYS A 364 -3.40 -41.87 -4.00
N PRO A 365 -3.68 -40.56 -4.12
CA PRO A 365 -3.94 -39.95 -5.43
C PRO A 365 -2.72 -39.89 -6.35
N PHE A 366 -1.50 -39.95 -5.81
CA PHE A 366 -0.24 -39.84 -6.55
C PHE A 366 0.73 -40.97 -6.19
N MET A 367 0.21 -42.09 -5.66
CA MET A 367 0.97 -43.24 -5.18
C MET A 367 1.83 -43.85 -6.28
N GLU A 368 1.33 -43.91 -7.52
CA GLU A 368 2.08 -44.43 -8.66
C GLU A 368 3.34 -43.58 -8.94
N ARG A 369 3.22 -42.25 -8.93
CA ARG A 369 4.35 -41.33 -9.09
C ARG A 369 5.35 -41.49 -7.95
N ALA A 370 4.87 -41.50 -6.71
CA ALA A 370 5.72 -41.66 -5.53
C ALA A 370 6.46 -43.00 -5.48
N SER A 371 5.81 -44.10 -5.88
CA SER A 371 6.42 -45.43 -5.95
C SER A 371 7.41 -45.56 -7.10
N THR A 372 7.13 -44.94 -8.24
CA THR A 372 8.07 -44.87 -9.36
C THR A 372 9.33 -44.10 -8.96
N TRP A 373 9.16 -42.96 -8.28
CA TRP A 373 10.26 -42.17 -7.75
C TRP A 373 11.10 -42.94 -6.73
N GLU A 374 10.46 -43.63 -5.78
CA GLU A 374 11.14 -44.50 -4.81
C GLU A 374 11.99 -45.57 -5.51
N THR A 375 11.42 -46.24 -6.51
CA THR A 375 12.13 -47.28 -7.27
C THR A 375 13.35 -46.69 -8.00
N GLY A 376 13.21 -45.49 -8.56
CA GLY A 376 14.30 -44.76 -9.19
C GLY A 376 15.45 -44.44 -8.22
N LEU A 377 15.12 -43.92 -7.03
CA LEU A 377 16.11 -43.63 -5.99
C LEU A 377 16.82 -44.90 -5.48
N GLN A 378 16.08 -45.99 -5.23
CA GLN A 378 16.68 -47.27 -4.82
C GLN A 378 17.61 -47.85 -5.89
N THR A 379 17.20 -47.77 -7.16
CA THR A 379 18.03 -48.21 -8.28
C THR A 379 19.31 -47.38 -8.37
N LEU A 380 19.22 -46.06 -8.18
CA LEU A 380 20.38 -45.17 -8.17
C LEU A 380 21.33 -45.49 -7.01
N GLN A 381 20.80 -45.78 -5.82
CA GLN A 381 21.58 -46.18 -4.64
C GLN A 381 22.38 -47.45 -4.95
N ASP A 382 21.69 -48.49 -5.44
CA ASP A 382 22.34 -49.75 -5.79
C ASP A 382 23.42 -49.56 -6.87
N MET A 383 23.16 -48.73 -7.89
CA MET A 383 24.15 -48.42 -8.93
C MET A 383 25.36 -47.69 -8.37
N LEU A 384 25.15 -46.68 -7.52
CA LEU A 384 26.22 -45.86 -6.96
C LEU A 384 27.11 -46.68 -6.01
N ASP A 385 26.50 -47.50 -5.16
CA ASP A 385 27.24 -48.38 -4.24
C ASP A 385 28.10 -49.40 -4.99
N ASN A 386 27.53 -50.04 -6.03
CA ASN A 386 28.28 -50.98 -6.87
C ASN A 386 29.43 -50.27 -7.61
N TRP A 387 29.20 -49.07 -8.13
CA TRP A 387 30.24 -48.29 -8.82
C TRP A 387 31.37 -47.92 -7.84
N LEU A 388 31.04 -47.37 -6.68
CA LEU A 388 32.04 -46.98 -5.69
C LEU A 388 32.81 -48.18 -5.14
N GLN A 389 32.16 -49.33 -4.94
CA GLN A 389 32.83 -50.57 -4.55
C GLN A 389 33.78 -51.08 -5.63
N CYS A 390 33.34 -51.09 -6.89
CA CYS A 390 34.19 -51.47 -8.02
C CYS A 390 35.39 -50.54 -8.15
N GLN A 391 35.17 -49.23 -8.05
CA GLN A 391 36.21 -48.22 -8.10
C GLN A 391 37.19 -48.37 -6.94
N ALA A 392 36.72 -48.60 -5.71
CA ALA A 392 37.59 -48.81 -4.55
C ALA A 392 38.48 -50.04 -4.71
N THR A 393 37.91 -51.14 -5.24
CA THR A 393 38.67 -52.38 -5.53
C THR A 393 39.71 -52.12 -6.63
N TRP A 394 39.33 -51.43 -7.69
CA TRP A 394 40.24 -51.08 -8.78
C TRP A 394 41.37 -50.17 -8.32
N LEU A 395 41.07 -49.12 -7.54
CA LEU A 395 42.06 -48.20 -6.97
C LEU A 395 43.06 -48.90 -6.04
N TYR A 396 42.65 -49.97 -5.37
CA TYR A 396 43.52 -50.80 -4.55
C TYR A 396 44.44 -51.69 -5.39
N LEU A 397 43.92 -52.29 -6.46
CA LEU A 397 44.65 -53.22 -7.32
C LEU A 397 45.58 -52.53 -8.33
N GLU A 398 45.21 -51.34 -8.81
CA GLU A 398 45.96 -50.61 -9.85
C GLU A 398 47.44 -50.43 -9.49
N PRO A 399 47.83 -49.89 -8.32
CA PRO A 399 49.23 -49.70 -7.97
C PRO A 399 50.02 -51.01 -7.82
N ILE A 400 49.31 -52.11 -7.48
CA ILE A 400 49.91 -53.42 -7.26
C ILE A 400 50.26 -54.05 -8.60
N PHE A 401 49.31 -54.08 -9.53
CA PHE A 401 49.50 -54.67 -10.86
C PHE A 401 50.20 -53.73 -11.85
N SER A 402 50.32 -52.44 -11.56
CA SER A 402 51.18 -51.53 -12.33
C SER A 402 52.67 -51.68 -12.02
N SER A 403 53.06 -52.53 -11.06
CA SER A 403 54.45 -52.75 -10.68
C SER A 403 55.13 -53.79 -11.56
N ASP A 404 56.22 -53.41 -12.23
CA ASP A 404 57.01 -54.27 -13.14
C ASP A 404 57.43 -55.61 -12.51
N ASP A 405 57.66 -55.65 -11.20
CA ASP A 405 58.07 -56.86 -10.48
C ASP A 405 56.90 -57.84 -10.27
N ILE A 406 55.69 -57.32 -10.02
CA ILE A 406 54.49 -58.13 -9.85
C ILE A 406 54.00 -58.66 -11.20
N VAL A 407 54.04 -57.83 -12.24
CA VAL A 407 53.69 -58.24 -13.62
C VAL A 407 54.60 -59.38 -14.11
N LYS A 408 55.89 -59.38 -13.75
CA LYS A 408 56.82 -60.48 -14.09
C LYS A 408 56.55 -61.77 -13.31
N GLN A 409 56.01 -61.69 -12.09
CA GLN A 409 55.74 -62.85 -11.25
C GLN A 409 54.34 -63.43 -11.49
N MET A 410 53.38 -62.61 -11.90
CA MET A 410 51.98 -62.97 -12.19
C MET A 410 51.53 -62.36 -13.52
N PRO A 411 52.05 -62.86 -14.66
CA PRO A 411 51.81 -62.26 -15.97
C PRO A 411 50.36 -62.45 -16.47
N GLU A 412 49.68 -63.55 -16.12
CA GLU A 412 48.28 -63.77 -16.55
C GLU A 412 47.28 -62.87 -15.80
N GLU A 413 47.57 -62.51 -14.56
CA GLU A 413 46.78 -61.57 -13.75
C GLU A 413 47.13 -60.11 -14.01
N GLY A 414 48.38 -59.80 -14.35
CA GLY A 414 48.82 -58.44 -14.72
C GLY A 414 48.34 -57.98 -16.10
N ASP A 415 48.07 -58.91 -17.02
CA ASP A 415 47.53 -58.62 -18.36
C ASP A 415 46.00 -58.40 -18.38
N LYS A 416 45.27 -58.74 -17.31
CA LYS A 416 43.80 -58.63 -17.18
C LYS A 416 43.41 -57.40 -16.36
#